data_AF-A0A2I6QKJ6-F1
#
_entry.id   AF-A0A2I6QKJ6-F1
#
_cell.length_a   1.000
_cell.length_b   1.000
_cell.length_c   1.000
_cell.angle_alpha   90.00
_cell.angle_beta   90.00
_cell.angle_gamma   90.00
#
_symmetry.space_group_name_H-M   'P 1'
#
loop_
_entity.id
_entity.type
_entity.pdbx_description
1 polymer ?
#
loop_
_entity_poly.entity_id
_entity_poly.type
_entity_poly.pdbx_seq_one_letter_code
_entity_poly.pdbx_strand_id
1 'polypeptide(L)'
;MEYLIGALLSLAIVGLISSMGFDRERSFYPTVMIVIAAYYVLFAAMAAPTRTVIIEIVAGSAFVIMAVIGYKWNLWLVAIALAGHGVFDLFHPAIIEDPGVPRWWPGFCFVCDVVLGGWLAMRLVRRQVTTG
;
A
#
# COMPACT_ATOMS: atom_id res chain seq x y z
N MET A 1 -10.95 4.34 15.86
CA MET A 1 -11.32 2.91 15.65
C MET A 1 -10.59 2.33 14.46
N GLU A 2 -10.54 3.03 13.31
CA GLU A 2 -9.81 2.60 12.11
C GLU A 2 -8.34 2.21 12.35
N TYR A 3 -7.57 2.99 13.12
CA TYR A 3 -6.16 2.67 13.40
C TYR A 3 -5.98 1.34 14.16
N LEU A 4 -6.84 1.08 15.15
CA LEU A 4 -6.80 -0.15 15.95
C LEU A 4 -7.18 -1.36 15.09
N ILE A 5 -8.25 -1.23 14.29
CA ILE A 5 -8.70 -2.28 13.38
C ILE A 5 -7.61 -2.55 12.31
N GLY A 6 -7.02 -1.50 11.75
CA GLY A 6 -5.89 -1.59 10.83
C GLY A 6 -4.69 -2.29 11.45
N ALA A 7 -4.30 -1.96 12.69
CA ALA A 7 -3.20 -2.61 13.38
C ALA A 7 -3.47 -4.11 13.64
N LEU A 8 -4.66 -4.45 14.15
CA LEU A 8 -5.01 -5.83 14.44
C LEU A 8 -5.08 -6.68 13.17
N LEU A 9 -5.74 -6.18 12.12
CA LEU A 9 -5.87 -6.91 10.86
C LEU A 9 -4.54 -7.01 10.12
N SER A 10 -3.74 -5.95 10.05
CA SER A 10 -2.43 -5.99 9.39
C SER A 10 -1.46 -6.95 10.09
N LEU A 11 -1.45 -6.99 11.43
CA LEU A 11 -0.66 -7.97 12.18
C LEU A 11 -1.15 -9.40 11.95
N ALA A 12 -2.47 -9.63 11.91
CA ALA A 12 -3.03 -10.94 11.60
C ALA A 12 -2.67 -11.39 10.17
N ILE A 13 -2.75 -10.48 9.20
CA ILE A 13 -2.34 -10.71 7.80
C ILE A 13 -0.86 -11.06 7.76
N VAL A 14 0.01 -10.26 8.38
CA VAL A 14 1.46 -10.50 8.44
C VAL A 14 1.77 -11.87 9.04
N GLY A 15 1.12 -12.24 10.14
CA GLY A 15 1.25 -13.57 10.75
C GLY A 15 0.86 -14.69 9.79
N LEU A 16 -0.30 -14.55 9.13
CA LEU A 16 -0.83 -15.54 8.20
C LEU A 16 0.08 -15.71 6.97
N ILE A 17 0.42 -14.62 6.26
CA ILE A 17 1.28 -14.66 5.06
C ILE A 17 2.68 -15.20 5.39
N SER A 18 3.21 -14.88 6.57
CA SER A 18 4.51 -15.38 7.03
C SER A 18 4.47 -16.88 7.33
N SER A 19 3.38 -17.35 7.94
CA SER A 19 3.19 -18.77 8.25
C SER A 19 3.07 -19.65 6.99
N MET A 20 2.42 -19.12 5.95
CA MET A 20 2.27 -19.80 4.66
C MET A 20 3.50 -19.59 3.75
N GLY A 21 4.38 -18.65 4.08
CA GLY A 21 5.58 -18.33 3.31
C GLY A 21 5.33 -17.48 2.04
N PHE A 22 4.13 -16.92 1.86
CA PHE A 22 3.79 -16.08 0.70
C PHE A 22 4.71 -14.87 0.59
N ASP A 23 5.04 -14.28 1.73
CA ASP A 23 5.86 -13.08 1.82
C ASP A 23 7.36 -13.34 1.58
N ARG A 24 7.75 -14.59 1.27
CA ARG A 24 9.09 -14.93 0.77
C ARG A 24 9.21 -14.65 -0.72
N GLU A 25 8.09 -14.67 -1.44
CA GLU A 25 8.08 -14.40 -2.86
C GLU A 25 8.30 -12.92 -3.15
N ARG A 26 9.24 -12.66 -4.06
CA ARG A 26 9.63 -11.30 -4.47
C ARG A 26 8.46 -10.47 -5.00
N SER A 27 7.47 -11.11 -5.63
CA SER A 27 6.31 -10.47 -6.27
C SER A 27 5.21 -10.05 -5.29
N PHE A 28 5.20 -10.59 -4.07
CA PHE A 28 4.08 -10.42 -3.13
C PHE A 28 3.82 -8.96 -2.79
N TYR A 29 4.80 -8.27 -2.19
CA TYR A 29 4.65 -6.87 -1.78
C TYR A 29 4.47 -5.86 -2.93
N PRO A 30 5.16 -5.99 -4.08
CA PRO A 30 4.84 -5.18 -5.26
C PRO A 30 3.39 -5.31 -5.68
N THR A 31 2.85 -6.53 -5.69
CA THR A 31 1.45 -6.79 -6.05
C THR A 31 0.51 -6.13 -5.06
N VAL A 32 0.78 -6.25 -3.76
CA VAL A 32 0.02 -5.59 -2.70
C VAL A 32 0.01 -4.07 -2.89
N MET A 33 1.18 -3.45 -3.13
CA MET A 33 1.28 -2.01 -3.40
C MET A 33 0.43 -1.60 -4.62
N ILE A 34 0.48 -2.36 -5.72
CA ILE A 34 -0.31 -2.09 -6.92
C ILE A 34 -1.82 -2.13 -6.62
N VAL A 35 -2.27 -3.14 -5.87
CA VAL A 35 -3.70 -3.27 -5.50
C VAL A 35 -4.14 -2.14 -4.59
N ILE A 36 -3.34 -1.78 -3.58
CA ILE A 36 -3.64 -0.70 -2.64
C ILE A 36 -3.75 0.64 -3.39
N ALA A 37 -2.80 0.95 -4.28
CA ALA A 37 -2.86 2.17 -5.09
C ALA A 37 -4.10 2.22 -6.00
N ALA A 38 -4.58 1.07 -6.50
CA ALA A 38 -5.76 1.01 -7.34
C ALA A 38 -7.08 1.30 -6.58
N TYR A 39 -7.11 1.16 -5.25
CA TYR A 39 -8.33 1.41 -4.48
C TYR A 39 -8.78 2.87 -4.51
N TYR A 40 -7.85 3.84 -4.43
CA TYR A 40 -8.22 5.24 -4.56
C TYR A 40 -8.81 5.57 -5.94
N VAL A 41 -8.24 5.01 -7.00
CA VAL A 41 -8.80 5.14 -8.35
C VAL A 41 -10.20 4.52 -8.42
N LEU A 42 -10.41 3.37 -7.78
CA LEU A 42 -11.72 2.71 -7.71
C LEU A 42 -12.75 3.59 -6.96
N PHE A 43 -12.38 4.14 -5.80
CA PHE A 43 -13.27 5.03 -5.03
C PHE A 43 -13.67 6.26 -5.84
N ALA A 44 -12.71 6.92 -6.47
CA ALA A 44 -13.00 8.05 -7.35
C ALA A 44 -13.92 7.65 -8.51
N ALA A 45 -13.68 6.49 -9.13
CA ALA A 45 -14.51 6.01 -10.23
C ALA A 45 -15.96 5.72 -9.81
N MET A 46 -16.20 5.39 -8.54
CA MET A 46 -17.54 5.08 -8.02
C MET A 46 -18.39 6.32 -7.73
N ALA A 47 -17.78 7.44 -7.33
CA ALA A 47 -18.57 8.57 -6.80
C ALA A 47 -18.00 9.97 -7.11
N ALA A 48 -16.79 10.09 -7.69
CA ALA A 48 -16.15 11.37 -7.93
C ALA A 48 -16.26 11.84 -9.39
N PRO A 49 -16.11 13.15 -9.65
CA PRO A 49 -16.01 13.67 -11.02
C PRO A 49 -14.78 13.09 -11.75
N THR A 50 -14.85 13.02 -13.09
CA THR A 50 -13.75 12.53 -13.94
C THR A 50 -12.41 13.20 -13.65
N ARG A 51 -12.42 14.49 -13.27
CA ARG A 51 -11.20 15.20 -12.88
C ARG A 51 -10.51 14.55 -11.68
N THR A 52 -11.25 14.16 -10.64
CA THR A 52 -10.71 13.50 -9.45
C THR A 52 -10.16 12.12 -9.83
N VAL A 53 -10.87 11.36 -10.66
CA VAL A 53 -10.39 10.07 -11.18
C VAL A 53 -9.03 10.20 -11.87
N ILE A 54 -8.85 11.22 -12.72
CA ILE A 54 -7.56 11.47 -13.39
C ILE A 54 -6.46 11.79 -12.38
N ILE A 55 -6.75 12.60 -11.35
CA ILE A 55 -5.78 12.93 -10.30
C ILE A 55 -5.36 11.67 -9.53
N GLU A 56 -6.32 10.81 -9.15
CA GLU A 56 -6.03 9.54 -8.48
C GLU A 56 -5.24 8.58 -9.37
N ILE A 57 -5.53 8.54 -10.67
CA ILE A 57 -4.73 7.75 -11.62
C ILE A 57 -3.29 8.22 -11.64
N VAL A 58 -3.06 9.54 -11.67
CA VAL A 58 -1.70 10.11 -11.66
C VAL A 58 -0.98 9.78 -10.35
N ALA A 59 -1.64 9.97 -9.20
CA ALA A 59 -1.08 9.65 -7.89
C ALA A 59 -0.78 8.15 -7.74
N GLY A 60 -1.76 7.29 -8.04
CA GLY A 60 -1.63 5.84 -8.00
C GLY A 60 -0.57 5.31 -8.96
N SER A 61 -0.43 5.90 -10.15
CA SER A 61 0.60 5.50 -11.12
C SER A 61 2.02 5.70 -10.57
N ALA A 62 2.26 6.74 -9.75
CA ALA A 62 3.56 6.94 -9.12
C ALA A 62 3.94 5.75 -8.21
N PHE A 63 3.00 5.26 -7.41
CA PHE A 63 3.21 4.08 -6.55
C PHE A 63 3.37 2.79 -7.35
N VAL A 64 2.57 2.60 -8.41
CA VAL A 64 2.70 1.46 -9.32
C VAL A 64 4.08 1.43 -9.99
N ILE A 65 4.56 2.58 -10.46
CA ILE A 65 5.90 2.70 -11.06
C ILE A 65 6.97 2.32 -10.02
N MET A 66 6.89 2.83 -8.79
CA MET A 66 7.82 2.44 -7.73
C MET A 66 7.76 0.95 -7.41
N ALA A 67 6.56 0.34 -7.41
CA ALA A 67 6.39 -1.09 -7.18
C ALA A 67 7.04 -1.93 -8.29
N VAL A 68 6.86 -1.55 -9.56
CA VAL A 68 7.44 -2.24 -10.73
C VAL A 68 8.97 -2.11 -10.75
N ILE A 69 9.48 -0.89 -10.54
CA ILE A 69 10.93 -0.63 -10.45
C ILE A 69 11.53 -1.40 -9.26
N GLY A 70 10.85 -1.37 -8.11
CA GLY A 70 11.27 -2.06 -6.90
C GLY A 70 11.29 -3.58 -7.06
N TYR A 71 10.27 -4.15 -7.70
CA TYR A 71 10.26 -5.55 -8.09
C TYR A 71 11.47 -5.88 -8.96
N LYS A 72 11.73 -5.11 -10.02
CA LYS A 72 12.79 -5.40 -10.98
C LYS A 72 14.21 -5.25 -10.40
N TRP A 73 14.44 -4.22 -9.58
CA TRP A 73 15.80 -3.84 -9.19
C TRP A 73 16.07 -3.89 -7.69
N ASN A 74 15.19 -3.35 -6.84
CA ASN A 74 15.45 -3.26 -5.41
C ASN A 74 14.15 -3.17 -4.59
N LEU A 75 13.84 -4.22 -3.81
CA LEU A 75 12.64 -4.28 -2.99
C LEU A 75 12.58 -3.23 -1.87
N TRP A 76 13.70 -2.59 -1.52
CA TRP A 76 13.65 -1.43 -0.63
C TRP A 76 12.79 -0.28 -1.18
N LEU A 77 12.72 -0.14 -2.51
CA LEU A 77 11.82 0.82 -3.14
C LEU A 77 10.35 0.49 -2.87
N VAL A 78 10.00 -0.80 -2.77
CA VAL A 78 8.63 -1.24 -2.44
C VAL A 78 8.32 -0.99 -0.97
N ALA A 79 9.28 -1.22 -0.08
CA ALA A 79 9.12 -0.89 1.35
C ALA A 79 8.91 0.62 1.55
N ILE A 80 9.68 1.45 0.83
CA ILE A 80 9.52 2.90 0.80
C ILE A 80 8.18 3.29 0.17
N ALA A 81 7.77 2.62 -0.91
CA ALA A 81 6.49 2.89 -1.57
C ALA A 81 5.30 2.63 -0.65
N LEU A 82 5.30 1.50 0.08
CA LEU A 82 4.26 1.17 1.07
C LEU A 82 4.23 2.23 2.18
N ALA A 83 5.36 2.48 2.84
CA ALA A 83 5.41 3.49 3.89
C ALA A 83 5.02 4.90 3.39
N GLY A 84 5.44 5.25 2.17
CA GLY A 84 5.09 6.50 1.50
C GLY A 84 3.62 6.60 1.12
N HIS A 85 2.97 5.49 0.75
CA HIS A 85 1.53 5.45 0.51
C HIS A 85 0.76 5.65 1.82
N GLY A 86 1.22 5.06 2.92
CA GLY A 86 0.66 5.36 4.22
C GLY A 86 0.79 6.85 4.59
N VAL A 87 1.94 7.48 4.30
CA VAL A 87 2.08 8.94 4.48
C VAL A 87 1.11 9.69 3.58
N PHE A 88 0.95 9.27 2.33
CA PHE A 88 -0.03 9.84 1.41
C PHE A 88 -1.46 9.73 1.96
N ASP A 89 -1.85 8.62 2.59
CA ASP A 89 -3.16 8.47 3.23
C ASP A 89 -3.43 9.56 4.29
N LEU A 90 -2.41 9.96 5.07
CA LEU A 90 -2.58 11.01 6.08
C LEU A 90 -2.86 12.38 5.46
N PHE A 91 -2.27 12.66 4.29
CA PHE A 91 -2.44 13.92 3.59
C PHE A 91 -3.60 13.91 2.59
N HIS A 92 -4.01 12.73 2.11
CA HIS A 92 -5.01 12.55 1.06
C HIS A 92 -6.28 13.39 1.29
N PRO A 93 -6.94 13.35 2.46
CA PRO A 93 -8.15 14.16 2.70
C PRO A 93 -7.95 15.67 2.60
N ALA A 94 -6.70 16.15 2.72
CA ALA A 94 -6.36 17.57 2.64
C ALA A 94 -5.94 18.00 1.23
N ILE A 95 -5.50 17.08 0.38
CA ILE A 95 -4.95 17.38 -0.96
C ILE A 95 -5.86 16.94 -2.11
N ILE A 96 -6.70 15.92 -1.90
CA ILE A 96 -7.66 15.42 -2.90
C ILE A 96 -9.03 15.24 -2.24
N GLU A 97 -10.00 16.01 -2.73
CA GLU A 97 -11.39 15.83 -2.35
C GLU A 97 -12.01 14.71 -3.21
N ASP A 98 -12.14 13.54 -2.60
CA ASP A 98 -12.78 12.36 -3.21
C ASP A 98 -13.96 11.89 -2.34
N PRO A 99 -15.21 12.14 -2.78
CA PRO A 99 -16.40 11.71 -2.04
C PRO A 99 -16.60 10.18 -2.03
N GLY A 100 -15.89 9.44 -2.89
CA GLY A 100 -15.93 7.98 -2.93
C GLY A 100 -15.13 7.31 -1.82
N VAL A 101 -14.15 8.03 -1.24
CA VAL A 101 -13.29 7.48 -0.18
C VAL A 101 -14.06 7.46 1.15
N PRO A 102 -14.25 6.29 1.78
CA PRO A 102 -14.86 6.24 3.11
C PRO A 102 -14.00 6.98 4.14
N ARG A 103 -14.62 7.74 5.05
CA ARG A 103 -13.90 8.56 6.05
C ARG A 103 -12.88 7.80 6.90
N TRP A 104 -13.10 6.49 7.12
CA TRP A 104 -12.21 5.63 7.92
C TRP A 104 -11.06 5.03 7.11
N TRP A 105 -11.13 5.10 5.77
CA TRP A 105 -10.21 4.41 4.88
C TRP A 105 -8.76 4.92 5.02
N PRO A 106 -8.48 6.24 5.00
CA PRO A 106 -7.10 6.71 5.02
C PRO A 106 -6.38 6.32 6.32
N GLY A 107 -7.03 6.44 7.48
CA GLY A 107 -6.44 6.02 8.74
C GLY A 107 -6.23 4.50 8.86
N PHE A 108 -7.13 3.71 8.28
CA PHE A 108 -7.00 2.25 8.20
C PHE A 108 -5.84 1.82 7.27
N CYS A 109 -5.80 2.39 6.06
CA CYS A 109 -4.80 2.09 5.04
C CYS A 109 -3.40 2.48 5.50
N PHE A 110 -3.26 3.67 6.11
CA PHE A 110 -2.00 4.15 6.69
C PHE A 110 -1.34 3.12 7.60
N VAL A 111 -2.12 2.53 8.52
CA VAL A 111 -1.58 1.56 9.47
C VAL A 111 -1.20 0.26 8.78
N CYS A 112 -2.03 -0.22 7.86
CA CYS A 112 -1.72 -1.42 7.09
C CYS A 112 -0.41 -1.25 6.30
N ASP A 113 -0.26 -0.11 5.64
CA ASP A 113 0.89 0.22 4.80
C ASP A 113 2.19 0.32 5.58
N VAL A 114 2.17 1.01 6.71
CA VAL A 114 3.36 1.13 7.57
C VAL A 114 3.74 -0.23 8.16
N VAL A 115 2.77 -1.05 8.57
CA VAL A 115 3.03 -2.40 9.08
C VAL A 115 3.61 -3.30 7.99
N LEU A 116 3.02 -3.32 6.78
CA LEU A 116 3.50 -4.13 5.66
C LEU A 116 4.87 -3.66 5.15
N GLY A 117 5.07 -2.35 5.01
CA GLY A 117 6.35 -1.76 4.62
C GLY A 117 7.46 -2.03 5.64
N GLY A 118 7.15 -1.87 6.93
CA GLY A 118 8.07 -2.19 8.02
C GLY A 118 8.40 -3.68 8.11
N TRP A 119 7.42 -4.55 7.90
CA TRP A 119 7.62 -5.99 7.87
C TRP A 119 8.50 -6.42 6.68
N LEU A 120 8.24 -5.90 5.47
CA LEU A 120 9.11 -6.11 4.31
C LEU A 120 10.53 -5.62 4.58
N ALA A 121 10.70 -4.41 5.11
CA ALA A 121 12.01 -3.87 5.46
C ALA A 121 12.77 -4.80 6.42
N MET A 122 12.10 -5.31 7.46
CA MET A 122 12.68 -6.28 8.39
C MET A 122 13.12 -7.56 7.67
N ARG A 123 12.29 -8.10 6.77
CA ARG A 123 12.60 -9.31 5.98
C ARG A 123 13.80 -9.10 5.06
N LEU A 124 13.92 -7.93 4.44
CA LEU A 124 15.06 -7.57 3.60
C LEU A 124 16.37 -7.48 4.41
N VAL A 125 16.34 -6.86 5.59
CA VAL A 125 17.49 -6.82 6.51
C VAL A 125 17.91 -8.22 6.92
N ARG A 126 16.94 -9.13 7.16
CA ARG A 126 17.19 -10.52 7.53
C ARG A 126 17.51 -11.44 6.35
N ARG A 127 17.50 -10.94 5.11
CA ARG A 127 17.71 -11.71 3.86
C ARG A 127 16.73 -12.89 3.70
N GLN A 128 15.46 -12.68 4.08
CA GLN A 128 14.41 -13.70 4.10
C GLN A 128 13.45 -13.63 2.90
N VAL A 129 13.85 -12.96 1.82
CA VAL A 129 13.08 -12.86 0.57
C VAL A 129 13.87 -13.54 -0.52
N THR A 130 13.27 -14.51 -1.21
CA THR A 130 13.94 -15.23 -2.29
C THR A 130 14.05 -14.33 -3.50
N THR A 131 15.28 -14.13 -4.00
CA THR A 131 15.49 -13.58 -5.34
C THR A 131 15.20 -14.70 -6.32
N GLY A 132 14.02 -14.66 -6.93
CA GLY A 132 13.75 -15.45 -8.14
C GLY A 132 14.77 -15.18 -9.24
#